data_AF-A0A385BQZ5-F1
#
_entry.id   AF-A0A385BQZ5-F1
#
_cell.length_a   1.000
_cell.length_b   1.000
_cell.length_c   1.000
_cell.angle_alpha   90.00
_cell.angle_beta   90.00
_cell.angle_gamma   90.00
#
_symmetry.space_group_name_H-M   'P 1'
#
loop_
_entity.id
_entity.type
_entity.pdbx_description
1 polymer ?
#
loop_
_entity_poly.entity_id
_entity_poly.type
_entity_poly.pdbx_seq_one_letter_code
_entity_poly.pdbx_strand_id
1 'polypeptide(L)'
;MEFSEYLKLLGAILTSVGGATVVIIALSKWFGDFLSKRLLDNYNNKHKTELEGIKIKYQGELEKTKTDLEKAKSQFIRYSEKQFDLYNDLWKVLLYTKHQADELWASAIPEKIPAFGEQIKLTRDAIDDNLLLIEEEHYDKLIELITQFDQFQFGKIKLVEIRSKPLEERENITTEQAKRTINQNKRTKENFDNLLMEIGQSFRNQIKG
;
A
#
# COMPACT_ATOMS: atom_id res chain seq x y z
N MET A 1 -6.98 94.47 -53.60
CA MET A 1 -6.91 93.92 -52.23
C MET A 1 -5.55 94.26 -51.68
N GLU A 2 -5.52 95.02 -50.59
CA GLU A 2 -4.30 95.37 -49.87
C GLU A 2 -3.73 94.12 -49.18
N PHE A 3 -2.40 93.99 -49.08
CA PHE A 3 -1.73 92.87 -48.37
C PHE A 3 -2.20 92.76 -46.90
N SER A 4 -2.63 93.89 -46.33
CA SER A 4 -3.32 94.02 -45.03
C SER A 4 -4.62 93.21 -44.93
N GLU A 5 -5.41 93.14 -46.00
CA GLU A 5 -6.68 92.39 -46.03
C GLU A 5 -6.44 90.89 -46.09
N TYR A 6 -5.42 90.44 -46.84
CA TYR A 6 -5.00 89.03 -46.86
C TYR A 6 -4.48 88.56 -45.50
N LEU A 7 -3.70 89.40 -44.80
CA LEU A 7 -3.23 89.10 -43.44
C LEU A 7 -4.36 89.10 -42.41
N LYS A 8 -5.38 89.97 -42.56
CA LYS A 8 -6.58 89.93 -41.71
C LYS A 8 -7.45 88.70 -41.99
N LEU A 9 -7.59 88.28 -43.25
CA LEU A 9 -8.32 87.08 -43.63
C LEU A 9 -7.59 85.81 -43.15
N LEU A 10 -6.27 85.72 -43.33
CA LEU A 10 -5.42 84.65 -42.80
C LEU A 10 -5.40 84.63 -41.28
N GLY A 11 -5.31 85.81 -40.65
CA GLY A 11 -5.37 85.95 -39.20
C GLY A 11 -6.72 85.56 -38.62
N ALA A 12 -7.83 85.89 -39.31
CA ALA A 12 -9.20 85.50 -38.95
C ALA A 12 -9.46 84.01 -39.18
N ILE A 13 -8.90 83.41 -40.24
CA ILE A 13 -8.94 81.96 -40.48
C ILE A 13 -8.10 81.24 -39.43
N LEU A 14 -6.88 81.69 -39.11
CA LEU A 14 -6.03 81.07 -38.09
C LEU A 14 -6.52 81.29 -36.65
N THR A 15 -7.23 82.38 -36.33
CA THR A 15 -7.86 82.56 -35.01
C THR A 15 -9.18 81.80 -34.90
N SER A 16 -9.96 81.69 -35.98
CA SER A 16 -11.18 80.86 -36.00
C SER A 16 -10.91 79.35 -36.11
N VAL A 17 -9.85 78.95 -36.83
CA VAL A 17 -9.41 77.56 -36.99
C VAL A 17 -8.42 77.16 -35.89
N GLY A 18 -7.60 78.06 -35.36
CA GLY A 18 -6.64 77.78 -34.28
C GLY A 18 -7.33 77.45 -32.95
N GLY A 19 -8.43 78.13 -32.61
CA GLY A 19 -9.28 77.75 -31.48
C GLY A 19 -9.92 76.37 -31.68
N ALA A 20 -10.43 76.08 -32.88
CA ALA A 20 -10.99 74.78 -33.23
C ALA A 20 -9.93 73.66 -33.19
N THR A 21 -8.69 73.94 -33.61
CA THR A 21 -7.58 72.97 -33.60
C THR A 21 -7.17 72.62 -32.17
N VAL A 22 -7.10 73.60 -31.27
CA VAL A 22 -6.83 73.36 -29.84
C VAL A 22 -7.94 72.54 -29.20
N VAL A 23 -9.21 72.82 -29.53
CA VAL A 23 -10.36 72.03 -29.07
C VAL A 23 -10.29 70.59 -29.59
N ILE A 24 -9.95 70.39 -30.88
CA ILE A 24 -9.79 69.06 -31.48
C ILE A 24 -8.64 68.28 -30.81
N ILE A 25 -7.50 68.93 -30.55
CA ILE A 25 -6.35 68.30 -29.87
C ILE A 25 -6.71 67.95 -28.41
N ALA A 26 -7.38 68.86 -27.69
CA ALA A 26 -7.82 68.62 -26.32
C ALA A 26 -8.84 67.48 -26.22
N LEU A 27 -9.82 67.43 -27.13
CA LEU A 27 -10.80 66.35 -27.23
C LEU A 27 -10.16 65.04 -27.65
N SER A 28 -9.20 65.05 -28.59
CA SER A 28 -8.47 63.86 -29.04
C SER A 28 -7.62 63.28 -27.91
N LYS A 29 -6.96 64.13 -27.13
CA LYS A 29 -6.20 63.74 -25.94
C LYS A 29 -7.13 63.18 -24.85
N TRP A 30 -8.26 63.84 -24.60
CA TRP A 30 -9.24 63.38 -23.60
C TRP A 30 -9.89 62.04 -23.99
N PHE A 31 -10.27 61.87 -25.25
CA PHE A 31 -10.78 60.59 -25.76
C PHE A 31 -9.73 59.49 -25.70
N GLY A 32 -8.47 59.81 -26.05
CA GLY A 32 -7.34 58.88 -25.94
C GLY A 32 -7.06 58.45 -24.51
N ASP A 33 -7.05 59.40 -23.56
CA ASP A 33 -6.86 59.13 -22.14
C ASP A 33 -8.04 58.35 -21.54
N PHE A 34 -9.28 58.60 -21.99
CA PHE A 34 -10.47 57.88 -21.55
C PHE A 34 -10.52 56.45 -22.12
N LEU A 35 -10.29 56.28 -23.42
CA LEU A 35 -10.27 54.97 -24.07
C LEU A 35 -9.09 54.12 -23.58
N SER A 36 -7.91 54.71 -23.40
CA SER A 36 -6.74 53.99 -22.86
C SER A 36 -6.98 53.55 -21.43
N LYS A 37 -7.47 54.41 -20.53
CA LYS A 37 -7.84 54.00 -19.16
C LYS A 37 -8.87 52.88 -19.17
N ARG A 38 -9.93 52.99 -19.97
CA ARG A 38 -10.97 51.96 -20.05
C ARG A 38 -10.46 50.65 -20.63
N LEU A 39 -9.59 50.69 -21.65
CA LEU A 39 -8.96 49.50 -22.22
C LEU A 39 -8.00 48.84 -21.22
N LEU A 40 -7.20 49.65 -20.52
CA LEU A 40 -6.19 49.19 -19.57
C LEU A 40 -6.85 48.64 -18.31
N ASP A 41 -7.92 49.25 -17.82
CA ASP A 41 -8.76 48.74 -16.73
C ASP A 41 -9.43 47.42 -17.11
N ASN A 42 -10.01 47.33 -18.32
CA ASN A 42 -10.60 46.08 -18.81
C ASN A 42 -9.58 44.96 -18.98
N TYR A 43 -8.38 45.29 -19.51
CA TYR A 43 -7.29 44.34 -19.69
C TYR A 43 -6.77 43.85 -18.33
N ASN A 44 -6.50 44.77 -17.41
CA ASN A 44 -6.05 44.44 -16.05
C ASN A 44 -7.11 43.63 -15.30
N ASN A 45 -8.39 43.96 -15.43
CA ASN A 45 -9.47 43.20 -14.82
C ASN A 45 -9.54 41.77 -15.39
N LYS A 46 -9.43 41.60 -16.71
CA LYS A 46 -9.38 40.26 -17.33
C LYS A 46 -8.20 39.44 -16.82
N HIS A 47 -7.00 39.99 -16.82
CA HIS A 47 -5.80 39.31 -16.30
C HIS A 47 -5.94 38.97 -14.82
N LYS A 48 -6.49 39.87 -14.02
CA LYS A 48 -6.74 39.61 -12.60
C LYS A 48 -7.73 38.47 -12.41
N THR A 49 -8.83 38.45 -13.17
CA THR A 49 -9.82 37.36 -13.11
C THR A 49 -9.25 36.03 -13.59
N GLU A 50 -8.41 36.03 -14.63
CA GLU A 50 -7.74 34.81 -15.13
C GLU A 50 -6.74 34.28 -14.09
N LEU A 51 -5.95 35.17 -13.47
CA LEU A 51 -4.98 34.81 -12.44
C LEU A 51 -5.67 34.27 -11.18
N GLU A 52 -6.76 34.89 -10.75
CA GLU A 52 -7.61 34.39 -9.65
C GLU A 52 -8.21 33.03 -10.01
N GLY A 53 -8.71 32.85 -11.23
CA GLY A 53 -9.24 31.57 -11.72
C GLY A 53 -8.19 30.46 -11.74
N ILE A 54 -6.98 30.74 -12.19
CA ILE A 54 -5.85 29.81 -12.17
C ILE A 54 -5.47 29.46 -10.73
N LYS A 55 -5.40 30.46 -9.84
CA LYS A 55 -5.09 30.25 -8.42
C LYS A 55 -6.13 29.36 -7.75
N ILE A 56 -7.41 29.61 -7.98
CA ILE A 56 -8.51 28.79 -7.45
C ILE A 56 -8.41 27.35 -7.96
N LYS A 57 -8.13 27.14 -9.26
CA LYS A 57 -7.93 25.80 -9.83
C LYS A 57 -6.78 25.06 -9.16
N TYR A 58 -5.60 25.67 -9.08
CA TYR A 58 -4.45 25.04 -8.43
C TYR A 58 -4.67 24.80 -6.93
N GLN A 59 -5.34 25.71 -6.22
CA GLN A 59 -5.73 25.48 -4.83
C GLN A 59 -6.69 24.30 -4.70
N GLY A 60 -7.66 24.17 -5.60
CA GLY A 60 -8.59 23.03 -5.63
C GLY A 60 -7.89 21.71 -5.92
N GLU A 61 -6.97 21.68 -6.90
CA GLU A 61 -6.17 20.48 -7.21
C GLU A 61 -5.24 20.10 -6.06
N LEU A 62 -4.63 21.08 -5.40
CA LEU A 62 -3.76 20.85 -4.25
C LEU A 62 -4.55 20.26 -3.08
N GLU A 63 -5.69 20.83 -2.72
CA GLU A 63 -6.56 20.32 -1.66
C GLU A 63 -7.08 18.91 -1.97
N LYS A 64 -7.47 18.66 -3.22
CA LYS A 64 -7.89 17.32 -3.66
C LYS A 64 -6.75 16.31 -3.51
N THR A 65 -5.56 16.65 -4.02
CA THR A 65 -4.39 15.77 -3.96
C THR A 65 -3.98 15.50 -2.52
N LYS A 66 -4.03 16.52 -1.65
CA LYS A 66 -3.74 16.38 -0.22
C LYS A 66 -4.75 15.45 0.45
N THR A 67 -6.04 15.62 0.15
CA THR A 67 -7.11 14.76 0.67
C THR A 67 -6.94 13.31 0.22
N ASP A 68 -6.62 13.09 -1.05
CA ASP A 68 -6.41 11.74 -1.59
C ASP A 68 -5.16 11.09 -1.01
N LEU A 69 -4.09 11.86 -0.80
CA LEU A 69 -2.87 11.40 -0.11
C LEU A 69 -3.17 11.03 1.35
N GLU A 70 -3.93 11.84 2.08
CA GLU A 70 -4.33 11.54 3.46
C GLU A 70 -5.17 10.27 3.54
N LYS A 71 -6.11 10.07 2.60
CA LYS A 71 -6.88 8.82 2.49
C LYS A 71 -5.97 7.61 2.23
N ALA A 72 -5.06 7.72 1.26
CA ALA A 72 -4.13 6.64 0.92
C ALA A 72 -3.22 6.30 2.10
N LYS A 73 -2.67 7.30 2.78
CA LYS A 73 -1.86 7.10 4.00
C LYS A 73 -2.66 6.42 5.10
N SER A 74 -3.88 6.88 5.36
CA SER A 74 -4.74 6.29 6.39
C SER A 74 -5.10 4.83 6.08
N GLN A 75 -5.44 4.54 4.82
CA GLN A 75 -5.69 3.16 4.38
C GLN A 75 -4.46 2.27 4.51
N PHE A 76 -3.30 2.77 4.10
CA PHE A 76 -2.03 2.06 4.22
C PHE A 76 -1.67 1.77 5.67
N ILE A 77 -1.75 2.75 6.56
CA ILE A 77 -1.47 2.57 7.99
C ILE A 77 -2.39 1.50 8.59
N ARG A 78 -3.70 1.62 8.36
CA ARG A 78 -4.67 0.65 8.87
C ARG A 78 -4.40 -0.77 8.34
N TYR A 79 -4.05 -0.90 7.07
CA TYR A 79 -3.71 -2.19 6.47
C TYR A 79 -2.42 -2.76 7.07
N SER A 80 -1.37 -1.95 7.18
CA SER A 80 -0.07 -2.35 7.73
C SER A 80 -0.16 -2.76 9.20
N GLU A 81 -0.90 -2.00 10.02
CA GLU A 81 -1.16 -2.37 11.43
C GLU A 81 -1.88 -3.72 11.53
N LYS A 82 -2.89 -3.95 10.68
CA LYS A 82 -3.63 -5.22 10.68
C LYS A 82 -2.79 -6.40 10.20
N GLN A 83 -1.95 -6.20 9.18
CA GLN A 83 -0.99 -7.22 8.77
C GLN A 83 0.01 -7.52 9.89
N PHE A 84 0.52 -6.50 10.59
CA PHE A 84 1.45 -6.70 11.71
C PHE A 84 0.86 -7.57 12.81
N ASP A 85 -0.35 -7.24 13.27
CA ASP A 85 -1.07 -8.01 14.30
C ASP A 85 -1.26 -9.46 13.86
N LEU A 86 -1.73 -9.65 12.62
CA LEU A 86 -1.96 -10.95 12.02
C LEU A 86 -0.69 -11.79 11.93
N TYR A 87 0.40 -11.25 11.40
CA TYR A 87 1.66 -12.01 11.26
C TYR A 87 2.23 -12.40 12.63
N ASN A 88 2.07 -11.55 13.64
CA ASN A 88 2.47 -11.85 15.01
C ASN A 88 1.61 -12.99 15.60
N ASP A 89 0.30 -12.93 15.42
CA ASP A 89 -0.60 -13.97 15.93
C ASP A 89 -0.40 -15.31 15.22
N LEU A 90 -0.25 -15.32 13.88
CA LEU A 90 0.15 -16.51 13.13
C LEU A 90 1.46 -17.09 13.65
N TRP A 91 2.47 -16.24 13.88
CA TRP A 91 3.76 -16.68 14.40
C TRP A 91 3.64 -17.37 15.77
N LYS A 92 2.81 -16.84 16.68
CA LYS A 92 2.55 -17.47 17.99
C LYS A 92 1.92 -18.86 17.83
N VAL A 93 0.92 -19.00 16.95
CA VAL A 93 0.25 -20.29 16.70
C VAL A 93 1.24 -21.29 16.11
N LEU A 94 2.06 -20.88 15.14
CA LEU A 94 3.11 -21.73 14.56
C LEU A 94 4.13 -22.20 15.61
N LEU A 95 4.58 -21.29 16.48
CA LEU A 95 5.50 -21.65 17.56
C LEU A 95 4.87 -22.62 18.56
N TYR A 96 3.59 -22.46 18.86
CA TYR A 96 2.88 -23.37 19.75
C TYR A 96 2.73 -24.77 19.12
N THR A 97 2.40 -24.84 17.84
CA THR A 97 2.36 -26.10 17.07
C THR A 97 3.74 -26.77 17.03
N LYS A 98 4.80 -26.00 16.79
CA LYS A 98 6.17 -26.49 16.85
C LYS A 98 6.52 -27.06 18.24
N HIS A 99 6.17 -26.36 19.31
CA HIS A 99 6.43 -26.82 20.67
C HIS A 99 5.78 -28.18 20.95
N GLN A 100 4.52 -28.37 20.52
CA GLN A 100 3.86 -29.67 20.65
C GLN A 100 4.56 -30.76 19.82
N ALA A 101 5.04 -30.44 18.62
CA ALA A 101 5.83 -31.37 17.81
C ALA A 101 7.15 -31.76 18.51
N ASP A 102 7.84 -30.80 19.13
CA ASP A 102 9.06 -31.01 19.90
C ASP A 102 8.80 -31.87 21.15
N GLU A 103 7.69 -31.66 21.86
CA GLU A 103 7.28 -32.51 22.98
C GLU A 103 7.03 -33.96 22.54
N LEU A 104 6.33 -34.15 21.42
CA LEU A 104 6.10 -35.47 20.81
C LEU A 104 7.39 -36.11 20.31
N TRP A 105 8.36 -35.30 19.88
CA TRP A 105 9.68 -35.78 19.53
C TRP A 105 10.41 -36.33 20.76
N ALA A 106 10.43 -35.59 21.86
CA ALA A 106 11.17 -35.94 23.07
C ALA A 106 10.55 -37.09 23.88
N SER A 107 9.21 -37.10 24.02
CA SER A 107 8.53 -38.00 24.96
C SER A 107 7.71 -39.12 24.31
N ALA A 108 7.44 -39.03 23.00
CA ALA A 108 6.70 -40.02 22.20
C ALA A 108 5.47 -40.63 22.92
N ILE A 109 4.74 -39.80 23.67
CA ILE A 109 3.55 -40.17 24.45
C ILE A 109 2.37 -40.31 23.46
N PRO A 110 1.83 -41.52 23.23
CA PRO A 110 0.75 -41.75 22.27
C PRO A 110 -0.49 -40.87 22.50
N GLU A 111 -0.80 -40.60 23.76
CA GLU A 111 -1.97 -39.82 24.19
C GLU A 111 -1.90 -38.34 23.77
N LYS A 112 -0.70 -37.82 23.46
CA LYS A 112 -0.51 -36.44 22.99
C LYS A 112 -0.68 -36.28 21.47
N ILE A 113 -0.70 -37.37 20.71
CA ILE A 113 -0.80 -37.34 19.24
C ILE A 113 -2.14 -36.74 18.75
N PRO A 114 -3.30 -37.05 19.36
CA PRO A 114 -4.57 -36.42 18.98
C PRO A 114 -4.57 -34.90 19.22
N ALA A 115 -4.05 -34.45 20.37
CA ALA A 115 -3.96 -33.03 20.69
C ALA A 115 -3.09 -32.26 19.69
N PHE A 116 -1.99 -32.86 19.22
CA PHE A 116 -1.18 -32.29 18.16
C PHE A 116 -1.91 -32.21 16.82
N GLY A 117 -2.71 -33.21 16.46
CA GLY A 117 -3.56 -33.16 15.27
C GLY A 117 -4.59 -32.05 15.31
N GLU A 118 -5.24 -31.87 16.47
CA GLU A 118 -6.15 -30.74 16.70
C GLU A 118 -5.42 -29.41 16.56
N GLN A 119 -4.21 -29.30 17.11
CA GLN A 119 -3.41 -28.09 16.99
C GLN A 119 -2.99 -27.78 15.53
N ILE A 120 -2.64 -28.80 14.73
CA ILE A 120 -2.39 -28.61 13.29
C ILE A 120 -3.63 -28.06 12.59
N LYS A 121 -4.81 -28.61 12.90
CA LYS A 121 -6.07 -28.12 12.36
C LYS A 121 -6.33 -26.66 12.75
N LEU A 122 -6.18 -26.32 14.03
CA LEU A 122 -6.33 -24.93 14.51
C LEU A 122 -5.35 -23.97 13.82
N THR A 123 -4.12 -24.45 13.55
CA THR A 123 -3.12 -23.65 12.82
C THR A 123 -3.56 -23.41 11.38
N ARG A 124 -4.09 -24.44 10.70
CA ARG A 124 -4.62 -24.31 9.35
C ARG A 124 -5.82 -23.36 9.29
N ASP A 125 -6.77 -23.54 10.20
CA ASP A 125 -7.95 -22.67 10.29
C ASP A 125 -7.52 -21.21 10.52
N ALA A 126 -6.53 -20.96 11.38
CA ALA A 126 -5.98 -19.62 11.58
C ALA A 126 -5.32 -19.02 10.33
N ILE A 127 -4.71 -19.83 9.46
CA ILE A 127 -4.15 -19.38 8.18
C ILE A 127 -5.29 -19.05 7.20
N ASP A 128 -6.25 -19.96 7.05
CA ASP A 128 -7.35 -19.84 6.09
C ASP A 128 -8.29 -18.68 6.43
N ASP A 129 -8.62 -18.48 7.72
CA ASP A 129 -9.46 -17.38 8.21
C ASP A 129 -8.83 -16.01 7.92
N ASN A 130 -7.52 -15.96 7.74
CA ASN A 130 -6.73 -14.74 7.57
C ASN A 130 -6.17 -14.57 6.15
N LEU A 131 -6.56 -15.42 5.20
CA LEU A 131 -6.05 -15.47 3.82
C LEU A 131 -5.98 -14.11 3.13
N LEU A 132 -6.99 -13.25 3.32
CA LEU A 132 -7.10 -11.95 2.62
C LEU A 132 -5.97 -10.96 2.94
N LEU A 133 -5.28 -11.15 4.06
CA LEU A 133 -4.21 -10.25 4.53
C LEU A 133 -2.84 -10.92 4.49
N ILE A 134 -2.76 -12.19 4.08
CA ILE A 134 -1.51 -12.95 3.94
C ILE A 134 -1.01 -12.77 2.50
N GLU A 135 0.28 -12.51 2.33
CA GLU A 135 0.89 -12.49 0.99
C GLU A 135 0.88 -13.90 0.38
N GLU A 136 0.61 -14.01 -0.92
CA GLU A 136 0.48 -15.30 -1.61
C GLU A 136 1.71 -16.21 -1.41
N GLU A 137 2.92 -15.67 -1.52
CA GLU A 137 4.16 -16.42 -1.27
C GLU A 137 4.25 -16.95 0.17
N HIS A 138 3.74 -16.19 1.14
CA HIS A 138 3.71 -16.64 2.54
C HIS A 138 2.67 -17.73 2.75
N TYR A 139 1.51 -17.61 2.12
CA TYR A 139 0.46 -18.62 2.19
C TYR A 139 0.97 -19.99 1.72
N ASP A 140 1.63 -20.05 0.57
CA ASP A 140 2.18 -21.29 0.03
C ASP A 140 3.15 -21.98 1.00
N LYS A 141 4.07 -21.21 1.59
CA LYS A 141 5.03 -21.72 2.59
C LYS A 141 4.33 -22.19 3.87
N LEU A 142 3.28 -21.50 4.30
CA LEU A 142 2.50 -21.89 5.47
C LEU A 142 1.77 -23.21 5.23
N ILE A 143 1.16 -23.41 4.06
CA ILE A 143 0.50 -24.67 3.69
C ILE A 143 1.51 -25.81 3.57
N GLU A 144 2.69 -25.55 3.02
CA GLU A 144 3.78 -26.52 3.00
C GLU A 144 4.19 -26.91 4.43
N LEU A 145 4.33 -25.94 5.34
CA LEU A 145 4.66 -26.20 6.73
C LEU A 145 3.61 -27.05 7.45
N ILE A 146 2.32 -26.75 7.26
CA ILE A 146 1.21 -27.57 7.77
C ILE A 146 1.31 -28.99 7.25
N THR A 147 1.61 -29.16 5.95
CA THR A 147 1.78 -30.48 5.35
C THR A 147 2.95 -31.26 5.98
N GLN A 148 4.05 -30.59 6.33
CA GLN A 148 5.15 -31.22 7.05
C GLN A 148 4.75 -31.64 8.48
N PHE A 149 3.94 -30.83 9.18
CA PHE A 149 3.41 -31.20 10.49
C PHE A 149 2.47 -32.41 10.42
N ASP A 150 1.59 -32.47 9.42
CA ASP A 150 0.72 -33.63 9.18
C ASP A 150 1.57 -34.88 8.94
N GLN A 151 2.58 -34.81 8.06
CA GLN A 151 3.49 -35.92 7.79
C GLN A 151 4.24 -36.38 9.05
N PHE A 152 4.65 -35.44 9.90
CA PHE A 152 5.29 -35.73 11.18
C PHE A 152 4.33 -36.49 12.11
N GLN A 153 3.08 -36.03 12.24
CA GLN A 153 2.05 -36.69 13.03
C GLN A 153 1.80 -38.12 12.53
N PHE A 154 1.60 -38.30 11.23
CA PHE A 154 1.41 -39.63 10.63
C PHE A 154 2.59 -40.57 10.92
N GLY A 155 3.82 -40.06 10.84
CA GLY A 155 5.01 -40.85 11.19
C GLY A 155 5.02 -41.25 12.67
N LYS A 156 4.56 -40.38 13.59
CA LYS A 156 4.43 -40.72 15.01
C LYS A 156 3.37 -41.79 15.27
N ILE A 157 2.22 -41.71 14.60
CA ILE A 157 1.18 -42.75 14.66
C ILE A 157 1.75 -44.11 14.24
N LYS A 158 2.44 -44.17 13.09
CA LYS A 158 3.06 -45.40 12.60
C LYS A 158 4.09 -45.99 13.58
N LEU A 159 4.90 -45.16 14.22
CA LEU A 159 5.88 -45.62 15.21
C LEU A 159 5.20 -46.21 16.45
N VAL A 160 4.10 -45.62 16.90
CA VAL A 160 3.29 -46.15 18.00
C VAL A 160 2.64 -47.48 17.62
N GLU A 161 2.08 -47.60 16.41
CA GLU A 161 1.50 -48.86 15.91
C GLU A 161 2.53 -49.99 15.82
N ILE A 162 3.74 -49.69 15.33
CA ILE A 162 4.85 -50.66 15.31
C ILE A 162 5.20 -51.10 16.75
N ARG A 163 5.18 -50.15 17.70
CA ARG A 163 5.47 -50.42 19.12
C ARG A 163 4.33 -51.14 19.85
N SER A 164 3.09 -51.08 19.39
CA SER A 164 1.95 -51.73 20.08
C SER A 164 1.73 -53.19 19.66
N LYS A 165 2.27 -53.61 18.51
CA LYS A 165 2.13 -54.99 18.01
C LYS A 165 2.77 -56.05 18.93
N PRO A 166 2.21 -57.28 18.99
CA PRO A 166 2.80 -58.41 19.72
C PRO A 166 4.21 -58.76 19.22
N LEU A 167 5.04 -59.32 20.11
CA LEU A 167 6.45 -59.68 19.81
C LEU A 167 6.59 -60.57 18.56
N GLU A 168 5.68 -61.52 18.37
CA GLU A 168 5.64 -62.43 17.22
C GLU A 168 5.41 -61.72 15.87
N GLU A 169 4.63 -60.64 15.85
CA GLU A 169 4.45 -59.78 14.66
C GLU A 169 5.58 -58.76 14.48
N ARG A 170 6.28 -58.38 15.56
CA ARG A 170 7.45 -57.50 15.49
C ARG A 170 8.66 -58.15 14.85
N GLU A 171 8.78 -59.48 14.91
CA GLU A 171 9.86 -60.20 14.21
C GLU A 171 9.65 -60.17 12.68
N ASN A 172 8.40 -60.12 12.21
CA ASN A 172 8.05 -59.97 10.79
C ASN A 172 8.09 -58.52 10.29
N ILE A 173 7.88 -57.53 11.18
CA ILE A 173 8.21 -56.13 10.91
C ILE A 173 9.72 -56.01 10.98
N THR A 174 10.36 -56.10 9.82
CA THR A 174 11.79 -55.98 9.69
C THR A 174 12.24 -54.73 10.43
N THR A 175 13.25 -54.82 11.29
CA THR A 175 13.88 -53.70 12.00
C THR A 175 14.16 -52.51 11.07
N GLU A 176 14.32 -52.79 9.77
CA GLU A 176 14.41 -51.83 8.67
C GLU A 176 13.18 -50.94 8.45
N GLN A 177 11.94 -51.42 8.60
CA GLN A 177 10.74 -50.59 8.48
C GLN A 177 10.63 -49.56 9.61
N ALA A 178 10.94 -49.99 10.84
CA ALA A 178 11.00 -49.08 12.00
C ALA A 178 12.09 -48.02 11.81
N LYS A 179 13.31 -48.43 11.42
CA LYS A 179 14.43 -47.51 11.13
C LYS A 179 14.08 -46.53 10.01
N ARG A 180 13.45 -46.98 8.92
CA ARG A 180 13.00 -46.10 7.83
C ARG A 180 12.02 -45.05 8.32
N THR A 181 11.02 -45.46 9.11
CA THR A 181 10.03 -44.53 9.68
C THR A 181 10.68 -43.51 10.62
N ILE A 182 11.60 -43.94 11.49
CA ILE A 182 12.35 -43.02 12.37
C ILE A 182 13.16 -42.01 11.55
N ASN A 183 13.90 -42.47 10.56
CA ASN A 183 14.73 -41.60 9.72
C ASN A 183 13.88 -40.62 8.89
N GLN A 184 12.75 -41.07 8.35
CA GLN A 184 11.82 -40.20 7.64
C GLN A 184 11.23 -39.15 8.57
N ASN A 185 10.77 -39.55 9.75
CA ASN A 185 10.18 -38.62 10.73
C ASN A 185 11.20 -37.60 11.24
N LYS A 186 12.48 -38.01 11.41
CA LYS A 186 13.59 -37.10 11.72
C LYS A 186 13.80 -36.06 10.61
N ARG A 187 13.83 -36.48 9.35
CA ARG A 187 13.97 -35.57 8.21
C ARG A 187 12.80 -34.60 8.10
N THR A 188 11.57 -35.08 8.27
CA THR A 188 10.37 -34.23 8.31
C THR A 188 10.48 -33.18 9.41
N LYS A 189 11.00 -33.55 10.59
CA LYS A 189 11.27 -32.60 11.67
C LYS A 189 12.26 -31.51 11.27
N GLU A 190 13.41 -31.91 10.74
CA GLU A 190 14.44 -30.97 10.27
C GLU A 190 13.90 -30.04 9.17
N ASN A 191 13.08 -30.57 8.26
CA ASN A 191 12.47 -29.79 7.19
C ASN A 191 11.49 -28.73 7.72
N PHE A 192 10.56 -29.10 8.61
CA PHE A 192 9.63 -28.12 9.16
C PHE A 192 10.34 -27.10 10.05
N ASP A 193 11.41 -27.49 10.76
CA ASP A 193 12.20 -26.57 11.58
C ASP A 193 12.88 -25.51 10.71
N ASN A 194 13.45 -25.91 9.56
CA ASN A 194 14.06 -24.99 8.61
C ASN A 194 13.01 -24.08 7.95
N LEU A 195 11.91 -24.66 7.47
CA LEU A 195 10.84 -23.90 6.82
C LEU A 195 10.20 -22.88 7.78
N LEU A 196 10.02 -23.24 9.05
CA LEU A 196 9.54 -22.32 10.08
C LEU A 196 10.50 -21.13 10.28
N MET A 197 11.81 -21.36 10.23
CA MET A 197 12.80 -20.29 10.32
C MET A 197 12.75 -19.36 9.09
N GLU A 198 12.58 -19.92 7.89
CA GLU A 198 12.42 -19.15 6.66
C GLU A 198 11.15 -18.29 6.69
N ILE A 199 10.01 -18.85 7.11
CA ILE A 199 8.75 -18.12 7.32
C ILE A 199 8.95 -16.99 8.34
N GLY A 200 9.63 -17.28 9.46
CA GLY A 200 9.91 -16.26 10.47
C GLY A 200 10.77 -15.11 9.93
N GLN A 201 11.69 -15.38 9.00
CA GLN A 201 12.47 -14.34 8.32
C GLN A 201 11.61 -13.55 7.32
N SER A 202 10.77 -14.22 6.53
CA SER A 202 9.92 -13.54 5.55
C SER A 202 8.89 -12.63 6.23
N PHE A 203 8.25 -13.10 7.31
CA PHE A 203 7.34 -12.29 8.13
C PHE A 203 8.03 -11.03 8.67
N ARG A 204 9.26 -11.16 9.17
CA ARG A 204 10.03 -10.01 9.66
C ARG A 204 10.34 -9.00 8.57
N ASN A 205 10.62 -9.45 7.36
CA ASN A 205 10.89 -8.56 6.23
C ASN A 205 9.62 -7.83 5.81
N GLN A 206 8.49 -8.53 5.72
CA GLN A 206 7.18 -7.93 5.43
C GLN A 206 6.79 -6.86 6.45
N ILE A 207 6.98 -7.14 7.74
CA ILE A 207 6.64 -6.21 8.83
C ILE A 207 7.51 -4.94 8.79
N LYS A 208 8.76 -5.05 8.34
CA LYS A 208 9.68 -3.89 8.31
C LYS A 208 9.36 -2.88 7.21
N GLY A 209 8.63 -3.29 6.17
CA GLY A 209 8.39 -2.50 4.97
C GLY A 209 9.57 -2.50 4.01
#